data_AF-A0A9N9ULE0-F1
#
_entry.id   AF-A0A9N9ULE0-F1
#
_cell.length_a   1.000
_cell.length_b   1.000
_cell.length_c   1.000
_cell.angle_alpha   90.00
_cell.angle_beta   90.00
_cell.angle_gamma   90.00
#
_symmetry.space_group_name_H-M   'P 1'
#
loop_
_entity.id
_entity.type
_entity.pdbx_description
1 polymer ?
#
loop_
_entity_poly.entity_id
_entity_poly.type
_entity_poly.pdbx_seq_one_letter_code
_entity_poly.pdbx_strand_id
1 'polypeptide(L)'
;MPKKPQEGNRLPLCSAYDATDILVIDPETHEHLNPNLDWFFRTQHDIDPSATGRIIVGKLPKHVSKSDLDTLLAGVPLPAKDVSPPQSCVTWALAALSALQNAGLVWSFNIESFRDWALAYGDRCMANMGQSDVCEYRGEKK
;
A
#
# COMPACT_ATOMS: atom_id res chain seq x y z
N MET A 1 21.96 -2.93 -35.02
CA MET A 1 20.73 -2.57 -34.28
C MET A 1 20.84 -3.12 -32.86
N PRO A 2 20.74 -2.31 -31.81
CA PRO A 2 20.75 -2.82 -30.44
C PRO A 2 19.47 -3.62 -30.21
N LYS A 3 19.62 -4.83 -29.68
CA LYS A 3 18.50 -5.72 -29.37
C LYS A 3 17.67 -5.10 -28.24
N LYS A 4 16.34 -5.07 -28.41
CA LYS A 4 15.40 -4.75 -27.32
C LYS A 4 15.72 -5.65 -26.11
N PRO A 5 15.71 -5.12 -24.88
CA PRO A 5 15.87 -5.94 -23.68
C PRO A 5 14.80 -7.02 -23.67
N GLN A 6 15.20 -8.25 -23.34
CA GLN A 6 14.31 -9.40 -23.29
C GLN A 6 13.22 -9.20 -22.22
N GLU A 7 11.98 -9.38 -22.65
CA GLU A 7 10.75 -9.37 -21.87
C GLU A 7 10.70 -10.64 -21.00
N GLY A 8 11.57 -10.72 -20.00
CA GLY A 8 11.80 -11.94 -19.23
C GLY A 8 11.50 -11.88 -17.73
N ASN A 9 11.39 -10.69 -17.13
CA ASN A 9 11.29 -10.54 -15.67
C ASN A 9 10.35 -9.39 -15.22
N ARG A 10 9.27 -9.12 -15.96
CA ARG A 10 8.30 -8.13 -15.50
C ARG A 10 7.38 -8.78 -14.47
N LEU A 11 7.39 -8.25 -13.25
CA LEU A 11 6.48 -8.73 -12.20
C LEU A 11 5.03 -8.52 -12.64
N PRO A 12 4.10 -9.36 -12.15
CA PRO A 12 2.68 -9.16 -12.44
C PRO A 12 2.26 -7.77 -12.00
N LEU A 13 1.48 -7.09 -12.84
CA LEU A 13 0.89 -5.81 -12.47
C LEU A 13 -0.01 -5.99 -11.25
N CYS A 14 0.01 -5.00 -10.37
CA CYS A 14 -0.64 -5.05 -9.07
C CYS A 14 -1.75 -3.99 -8.97
N SER A 15 -2.71 -4.24 -8.08
CA SER A 15 -3.58 -3.18 -7.57
C SER A 15 -2.88 -2.50 -6.39
N ALA A 16 -2.88 -1.18 -6.37
CA ALA A 16 -2.42 -0.36 -5.26
C ALA A 16 -3.59 0.40 -4.64
N TYR A 17 -3.58 0.49 -3.32
CA TYR A 17 -4.61 1.12 -2.52
C TYR A 17 -3.97 2.06 -1.52
N ASP A 18 -4.41 3.31 -1.49
CA ASP A 18 -3.91 4.30 -0.55
C ASP A 18 -5.00 5.27 -0.10
N ALA A 19 -4.80 5.88 1.06
CA ALA A 19 -5.44 7.13 1.43
C ALA A 19 -4.43 8.24 1.16
N THR A 20 -4.85 9.26 0.42
CA THR A 20 -3.99 10.35 -0.02
C THR A 20 -4.71 11.68 0.07
N ASP A 21 -3.98 12.73 0.36
CA ASP A 21 -4.41 14.13 0.42
C ASP A 21 -3.75 14.96 -0.69
N ILE A 22 -3.29 14.31 -1.77
CA ILE A 22 -2.52 14.97 -2.82
C ILE A 22 -3.26 16.14 -3.45
N LEU A 23 -2.45 17.09 -3.92
CA LEU A 23 -2.85 18.13 -4.84
C LEU A 23 -3.39 17.49 -6.12
N VAL A 24 -4.64 17.78 -6.46
CA VAL A 24 -5.24 17.37 -7.73
C VAL A 24 -5.45 18.61 -8.58
N ILE A 25 -4.77 18.69 -9.72
CA ILE A 25 -4.91 19.79 -10.68
C ILE A 25 -5.75 19.28 -11.84
N ASP A 26 -6.80 20.01 -12.20
CA ASP A 26 -7.55 19.77 -13.43
C ASP A 26 -6.62 20.00 -14.64
N PRO A 27 -6.42 19.01 -15.53
CA PRO A 27 -5.49 19.16 -16.63
C PRO A 27 -5.96 20.14 -17.72
N GLU A 28 -7.25 20.47 -17.78
CA GLU A 28 -7.81 21.39 -18.77
C GLU A 28 -7.93 22.81 -18.21
N THR A 29 -8.46 22.95 -16.99
CA THR A 29 -8.72 24.26 -16.36
C THR A 29 -7.55 24.75 -15.51
N HIS A 30 -6.62 23.85 -15.15
CA HIS A 30 -5.52 24.07 -14.21
C HIS A 30 -6.00 24.46 -12.79
N GLU A 31 -7.27 24.22 -12.49
CA GLU A 31 -7.83 24.52 -11.18
C GLU A 31 -7.40 23.46 -10.15
N HIS A 32 -7.26 23.91 -8.91
CA HIS A 32 -6.95 23.04 -7.80
C HIS A 32 -8.24 22.36 -7.31
N LEU A 33 -8.38 21.07 -7.60
CA LEU A 33 -9.56 20.26 -7.28
C LEU A 33 -9.58 19.74 -5.82
N ASN A 34 -8.47 19.81 -5.09
CA ASN A 34 -8.38 19.44 -3.67
C ASN A 34 -7.79 20.56 -2.79
N PRO A 35 -8.37 21.78 -2.79
CA PRO A 35 -7.80 22.96 -2.16
C PRO A 35 -7.52 22.80 -0.66
N ASN A 36 -8.31 21.98 0.02
CA ASN A 36 -8.17 21.75 1.45
C ASN A 36 -7.21 20.61 1.78
N LEU A 37 -6.67 19.89 0.78
CA LEU A 37 -5.92 18.64 0.97
C LEU A 37 -6.75 17.62 1.76
N ASP A 38 -8.02 17.47 1.40
CA ASP A 38 -8.89 16.46 2.00
C ASP A 38 -8.39 15.06 1.65
N TRP A 39 -8.38 14.17 2.63
CA TRP A 39 -8.04 12.77 2.42
C TRP A 39 -9.10 12.14 1.53
N PHE A 40 -8.68 11.36 0.55
CA PHE A 40 -9.54 10.51 -0.26
C PHE A 40 -8.90 9.14 -0.46
N PHE A 41 -9.75 8.13 -0.62
CA PHE A 41 -9.33 6.78 -0.97
C PHE A 41 -9.04 6.71 -2.46
N ARG A 42 -7.92 6.10 -2.82
CA ARG A 42 -7.51 5.92 -4.22
C ARG A 42 -7.18 4.46 -4.48
N THR A 43 -7.82 3.93 -5.51
CA THR A 43 -7.50 2.64 -6.11
C THR A 43 -6.80 2.86 -7.43
N GLN A 44 -5.68 2.17 -7.62
CA GLN A 44 -4.94 2.14 -8.87
C GLN A 44 -4.78 0.69 -9.30
N HIS A 45 -5.06 0.40 -10.57
CA HIS A 45 -4.85 -0.93 -11.13
C HIS A 45 -3.68 -0.90 -12.11
N ASP A 46 -3.16 -2.09 -12.39
CA ASP A 46 -2.15 -2.31 -13.41
C ASP A 46 -0.82 -1.55 -13.14
N ILE A 47 -0.48 -1.39 -11.85
CA ILE A 47 0.74 -0.71 -11.39
C ILE A 47 1.92 -1.68 -11.36
N ASP A 48 3.09 -1.21 -11.79
CA ASP A 48 4.35 -1.95 -11.64
C ASP A 48 4.81 -1.91 -10.17
N PRO A 49 4.94 -3.06 -9.48
CA PRO A 49 5.37 -3.12 -8.08
C PRO A 49 6.90 -2.97 -7.93
N SER A 50 7.57 -2.24 -8.82
CA SER A 50 9.03 -1.99 -8.79
C SER A 50 9.45 -0.98 -7.71
N ALA A 51 8.75 -0.97 -6.58
CA ALA A 51 9.10 -0.20 -5.39
C ALA A 51 10.38 -0.74 -4.71
N THR A 52 11.06 0.12 -3.95
CA THR A 52 12.34 -0.18 -3.28
C THR A 52 12.23 -1.20 -2.14
N GLY A 53 11.03 -1.52 -1.65
CA GLY A 53 10.80 -2.56 -0.65
C GLY A 53 9.40 -3.15 -0.74
N ARG A 54 9.29 -4.48 -0.53
CA ARG A 54 8.01 -5.20 -0.61
C ARG A 54 7.86 -6.17 0.54
N ILE A 55 6.70 -6.14 1.17
CA ILE A 55 6.38 -7.02 2.29
C ILE A 55 5.16 -7.85 1.92
N ILE A 56 5.30 -9.17 1.95
CA ILE A 56 4.20 -10.12 1.83
C ILE A 56 3.67 -10.38 3.23
N VAL A 57 2.38 -10.11 3.44
CA VAL A 57 1.69 -10.28 4.73
C VAL A 57 0.59 -11.35 4.68
N GLY A 58 0.38 -11.97 3.53
CA GLY A 58 -0.68 -12.96 3.34
C GLY A 58 -0.73 -13.50 1.92
N LYS A 59 -1.69 -14.39 1.69
CA LYS A 59 -2.01 -14.91 0.37
C LYS A 59 -3.52 -14.96 0.22
N LEU A 60 -4.04 -14.26 -0.78
CA LEU A 60 -5.47 -14.20 -1.05
C LEU A 60 -6.00 -15.57 -1.49
N PRO A 61 -7.14 -16.03 -0.94
CA PRO A 61 -7.87 -17.17 -1.47
C PRO A 61 -8.32 -16.92 -2.92
N LYS A 62 -8.39 -17.98 -3.74
CA LYS A 62 -8.76 -17.87 -5.17
C LYS A 62 -10.16 -17.29 -5.44
N HIS A 63 -11.05 -17.35 -4.45
CA HIS A 63 -12.42 -16.86 -4.58
C HIS A 63 -12.55 -15.35 -4.29
N VAL A 64 -11.51 -14.71 -3.76
CA VAL A 64 -11.51 -13.28 -3.46
C VAL A 64 -11.14 -12.51 -4.72
N SER A 65 -12.06 -11.69 -5.20
CA SER A 65 -11.89 -10.86 -6.38
C SER A 65 -11.23 -9.53 -6.04
N LYS A 66 -10.76 -8.80 -7.07
CA LYS A 66 -10.28 -7.41 -6.89
C LYS A 66 -11.39 -6.51 -6.33
N SER A 67 -12.63 -6.67 -6.81
CA SER A 67 -13.78 -5.88 -6.36
C SER A 67 -14.13 -6.10 -4.89
N ASP A 68 -13.88 -7.30 -4.36
CA ASP A 68 -14.06 -7.58 -2.93
C ASP A 68 -13.05 -6.78 -2.08
N LEU A 69 -11.80 -6.70 -2.55
CA LEU A 69 -10.76 -5.87 -1.91
C LEU A 69 -11.06 -4.38 -2.04
N ASP A 70 -11.48 -3.92 -3.22
CA ASP A 70 -11.84 -2.52 -3.46
C ASP A 70 -12.94 -2.09 -2.47
N THR A 71 -13.98 -2.91 -2.33
CA THR A 71 -15.10 -2.67 -1.42
C THR A 71 -14.66 -2.67 0.05
N LEU A 72 -13.86 -3.67 0.45
CA LEU A 72 -13.37 -3.79 1.82
C LEU A 72 -12.49 -2.61 2.21
N LEU A 73 -11.55 -2.23 1.33
CA LEU A 73 -10.57 -1.17 1.60
C LEU A 73 -11.19 0.23 1.50
N ALA A 74 -12.19 0.43 0.63
CA ALA A 74 -12.98 1.67 0.61
C ALA A 74 -13.78 1.90 1.91
N GLY A 75 -14.09 0.82 2.65
CA GLY A 75 -14.76 0.89 3.95
C GLY A 75 -13.84 1.26 5.13
N VAL A 76 -12.52 1.33 4.91
CA VAL A 76 -11.56 1.71 5.97
C VAL A 76 -11.63 3.23 6.19
N PRO A 77 -11.83 3.70 7.44
CA PRO A 77 -11.92 5.12 7.73
C PRO A 77 -10.66 5.88 7.27
N LEU A 78 -10.88 6.98 6.53
CA LEU A 78 -9.81 7.87 6.10
C LEU A 78 -9.17 8.60 7.30
N PRO A 79 -7.90 9.00 7.19
CA PRO A 79 -7.24 9.79 8.22
C PRO A 79 -8.03 11.07 8.53
N ALA A 80 -8.22 11.36 9.81
CA ALA A 80 -8.82 12.60 10.26
C ALA A 80 -7.76 13.72 10.35
N LYS A 81 -8.16 14.94 10.00
CA LYS A 81 -7.37 16.15 10.25
C LYS A 81 -7.53 16.61 11.70
N ASP A 82 -6.51 17.30 12.21
CA ASP A 82 -6.55 17.99 13.51
C ASP A 82 -6.84 17.11 14.74
N VAL A 83 -6.53 15.81 14.64
CA VAL A 83 -6.62 14.87 15.76
C VAL A 83 -5.27 14.67 16.45
N SER A 84 -5.31 14.29 17.73
CA SER A 84 -4.13 13.92 18.51
C SER A 84 -4.23 12.45 18.95
N PRO A 85 -3.32 11.56 18.52
CA PRO A 85 -2.14 11.83 17.68
C PRO A 85 -2.51 12.08 16.20
N PRO A 86 -1.66 12.80 15.43
CA PRO A 86 -1.88 13.02 14.01
C PRO A 86 -2.00 11.71 13.22
N GLN A 87 -2.92 11.68 12.26
CA GLN A 87 -3.15 10.56 11.36
C GLN A 87 -2.56 10.83 9.97
N SER A 88 -2.24 9.77 9.23
CA SER A 88 -1.60 9.84 7.90
C SER A 88 -1.93 8.62 7.03
N CYS A 89 -1.38 8.58 5.82
CA CYS A 89 -1.46 7.38 4.97
C CYS A 89 -0.92 6.12 5.67
N VAL A 90 0.03 6.25 6.59
CA VAL A 90 0.55 5.13 7.40
C VAL A 90 -0.52 4.63 8.38
N THR A 91 -1.23 5.52 9.06
CA THR A 91 -2.30 5.08 9.98
C THR A 91 -3.44 4.40 9.23
N TRP A 92 -3.78 4.88 8.03
CA TRP A 92 -4.74 4.21 7.16
C TRP A 92 -4.25 2.83 6.71
N ALA A 93 -2.98 2.71 6.28
CA ALA A 93 -2.43 1.43 5.84
C ALA A 93 -2.45 0.36 6.96
N LEU A 94 -2.17 0.76 8.20
CA LEU A 94 -2.27 -0.13 9.36
C LEU A 94 -3.73 -0.52 9.67
N ALA A 95 -4.67 0.42 9.55
CA ALA A 95 -6.10 0.13 9.69
C ALA A 95 -6.60 -0.81 8.58
N ALA A 96 -6.14 -0.63 7.35
CA ALA A 96 -6.42 -1.52 6.22
C ALA A 96 -5.88 -2.93 6.45
N LEU A 97 -4.65 -3.07 6.98
CA LEU A 97 -4.11 -4.37 7.39
C LEU A 97 -4.98 -5.03 8.48
N SER A 98 -5.47 -4.26 9.44
CA SER A 98 -6.40 -4.75 10.47
C SER A 98 -7.71 -5.25 9.85
N ALA A 99 -8.31 -4.50 8.93
CA ALA A 99 -9.51 -4.90 8.21
C ALA A 99 -9.30 -6.21 7.43
N LEU A 100 -8.16 -6.34 6.75
CA LEU A 100 -7.79 -7.55 6.02
C LEU A 100 -7.54 -8.75 6.94
N GLN A 101 -6.94 -8.55 8.13
CA GLN A 101 -6.80 -9.60 9.15
C GLN A 101 -8.16 -10.05 9.69
N ASN A 102 -9.06 -9.10 9.98
CA ASN A 102 -10.42 -9.39 10.46
C ASN A 102 -11.25 -10.16 9.43
N ALA A 103 -11.00 -9.94 8.14
CA ALA A 103 -11.59 -10.70 7.04
C ALA A 103 -10.89 -12.05 6.76
N GLY A 104 -9.82 -12.40 7.50
CA GLY A 104 -9.06 -13.63 7.29
C GLY A 104 -8.22 -13.66 6.00
N LEU A 105 -7.95 -12.51 5.40
CA LEU A 105 -7.23 -12.39 4.12
C LEU A 105 -5.71 -12.21 4.30
N VAL A 106 -5.28 -11.79 5.49
CA VAL A 106 -3.90 -11.55 5.89
C VAL A 106 -3.59 -12.39 7.12
N TRP A 107 -2.32 -12.80 7.31
CA TRP A 107 -1.93 -13.59 8.48
C TRP A 107 -2.19 -12.82 9.78
N SER A 108 -2.53 -13.52 10.85
CA SER A 108 -2.68 -12.91 12.18
C SER A 108 -1.30 -12.63 12.77
N PHE A 109 -1.00 -11.35 13.00
CA PHE A 109 0.20 -10.83 13.64
C PHE A 109 -0.11 -9.50 14.35
N ASN A 110 0.72 -9.10 15.30
CA ASN A 110 0.59 -7.81 15.96
C ASN A 110 0.95 -6.65 15.00
N ILE A 111 -0.01 -5.76 14.74
CA ILE A 111 0.12 -4.65 13.78
C ILE A 111 1.11 -3.58 14.28
N GLU A 112 1.21 -3.34 15.59
CA GLU A 112 2.15 -2.37 16.16
C GLU A 112 3.59 -2.85 15.99
N SER A 113 3.87 -4.11 16.34
CA SER A 113 5.18 -4.73 16.10
C SER A 113 5.52 -4.78 14.61
N PHE A 114 4.53 -5.03 13.75
CA PHE A 114 4.70 -4.98 12.31
C PHE A 114 5.10 -3.58 11.83
N ARG A 115 4.46 -2.52 12.33
CA ARG A 115 4.77 -1.13 11.96
C ARG A 115 6.25 -0.83 12.20
N ASP A 116 6.74 -1.11 13.40
CA ASP A 116 8.12 -0.82 13.78
C ASP A 116 9.11 -1.62 12.92
N TRP A 117 8.82 -2.89 12.69
CA TRP A 117 9.62 -3.73 11.81
C TRP A 117 9.60 -3.25 10.34
N ALA A 118 8.44 -2.86 9.82
CA ALA A 118 8.25 -2.42 8.44
C ALA A 118 8.97 -1.10 8.16
N LEU A 119 8.97 -0.17 9.12
CA LEU A 119 9.75 1.06 9.03
C LEU A 119 11.25 0.77 8.97
N ALA A 120 11.75 -0.07 9.89
CA ALA A 120 13.16 -0.48 9.87
C ALA A 120 13.54 -1.25 8.58
N TYR A 121 12.62 -2.03 8.01
CA TYR A 121 12.81 -2.68 6.72
C TYR A 121 12.89 -1.65 5.58
N GLY A 122 11.98 -0.67 5.56
CA GLY A 122 12.01 0.43 4.59
C GLY A 122 13.33 1.22 4.62
N ASP A 123 13.85 1.52 5.80
CA ASP A 123 15.15 2.20 5.96
C ASP A 123 16.30 1.39 5.34
N ARG A 124 16.31 0.07 5.52
CA ARG A 124 17.31 -0.81 4.90
C ARG A 124 17.19 -0.86 3.38
N CYS A 125 15.96 -0.92 2.87
CA CYS A 125 15.69 -0.85 1.44
C CYS A 125 16.20 0.46 0.82
N MET A 126 15.99 1.58 1.50
CA MET A 126 16.48 2.89 1.07
C MET A 126 18.01 3.02 1.17
N ALA A 127 18.65 2.37 2.14
CA ALA A 127 20.11 2.33 2.23
C ALA A 127 20.77 1.49 1.11
N ASN A 128 20.07 0.48 0.60
CA ASN A 128 20.57 -0.49 -0.39
C ASN A 128 19.95 -0.29 -1.79
N MET A 129 19.69 0.97 -2.19
CA MET A 129 19.03 1.28 -3.48
C MET A 129 19.63 0.49 -4.65
N GLY A 130 18.81 -0.36 -5.28
CA GLY A 130 19.20 -1.21 -6.40
C GLY A 130 18.94 -2.71 -6.17
N GLN A 131 18.70 -3.13 -4.92
CA GLN A 131 18.24 -4.49 -4.60
C GLN A 131 16.75 -4.45 -4.23
N SER A 132 15.90 -4.97 -5.12
CA SER A 132 14.45 -5.06 -4.87
C SER A 132 14.13 -6.32 -4.07
N ASP A 133 14.36 -6.26 -2.76
CA ASP A 133 14.07 -7.39 -1.88
C ASP A 133 12.55 -7.53 -1.65
N VAL A 134 12.12 -8.78 -1.55
CA VAL A 134 10.77 -9.15 -1.10
C VAL A 134 10.94 -9.87 0.22
N CYS A 135 10.24 -9.43 1.25
CA CYS A 135 10.26 -10.06 2.57
C CYS A 135 8.87 -10.58 2.94
N GLU A 136 8.77 -11.81 3.47
CA GLU A 136 7.55 -12.27 4.11
C GLU A 136 7.55 -11.89 5.59
N TYR A 137 6.46 -11.30 6.07
CA TYR A 137 6.26 -11.03 7.48
C TYR A 137 5.09 -11.86 8.02
N ARG A 138 5.39 -12.76 8.96
CA ARG A 138 4.40 -13.66 9.59
C ARG A 138 4.17 -13.37 11.08
N GLY A 139 4.76 -12.30 11.61
CA GLY A 139 4.84 -12.04 13.04
C GLY A 139 5.90 -12.91 13.74
N GLU A 140 6.18 -12.58 15.00
CA GLU A 140 7.05 -13.40 15.85
C GLU A 140 6.34 -14.71 16.20
N LYS A 141 7.06 -15.84 16.07
CA LYS A 141 6.58 -17.11 16.60
C LYS A 141 6.56 -16.99 18.13
N LYS A 142 5.38 -17.12 18.73
CA LYS A 142 5.26 -17.44 20.15
C LYS A 142 5.80 -18.84 20.42
#